data_AF-A0A7Y5BQL7-F1
#
_entry.id   AF-A0A7Y5BQL7-F1
#
_cell.length_a   1.000
_cell.length_b   1.000
_cell.length_c   1.000
_cell.angle_alpha   90.00
_cell.angle_beta   90.00
_cell.angle_gamma   90.00
#
_symmetry.space_group_name_H-M   'P 1'
#
loop_
_entity.id
_entity.type
_entity.pdbx_description
1 polymer ?
#
loop_
_entity_poly.entity_id
_entity_poly.type
_entity_poly.pdbx_seq_one_letter_code
_entity_poly.pdbx_strand_id
1 'polypeptide(L)'
;MTQRYREPEPEHKDPVHPVWRGIGCLLIILVPIISFAIATVLYDEKIPQKYFPLTSDLAFQVNIPGFGWLPLPYILVVTATISFLGFILLTVVYAMIFRVSSGSRYGPLDADPREFKKRKVKKSR
;
A
#
# COMPACT_ATOMS: atom_id res chain seq x y z
N MET A 1 27.42 40.53 -14.62
CA MET A 1 27.04 39.36 -13.80
C MET A 1 25.82 38.71 -14.43
N THR A 2 25.96 37.55 -15.08
CA THR A 2 24.80 36.77 -15.53
C THR A 2 24.95 35.36 -14.98
N GLN A 3 24.43 35.15 -13.77
CA GLN A 3 24.20 33.80 -13.26
C GLN A 3 23.16 33.14 -14.16
N ARG A 4 23.59 32.22 -15.02
CA ARG A 4 22.68 31.29 -15.66
C ARG A 4 22.03 30.46 -14.56
N TYR A 5 20.74 30.67 -14.36
CA TYR A 5 19.90 29.81 -13.54
C TYR A 5 20.00 28.39 -14.12
N ARG A 6 20.62 27.48 -13.37
CA ARG A 6 20.69 26.06 -13.70
C ARG A 6 19.33 25.49 -13.29
N GLU A 7 18.46 25.22 -14.26
CA GLU A 7 17.21 24.52 -13.99
C GLU A 7 17.56 23.20 -13.27
N PRO A 8 16.88 22.87 -12.15
CA PRO A 8 17.06 21.57 -11.53
C PRO A 8 16.63 20.50 -12.53
N GLU A 9 17.58 19.64 -12.90
CA GLU A 9 17.37 18.51 -13.80
C GLU A 9 16.21 17.68 -13.23
N PRO A 10 15.19 17.31 -14.03
CA PRO A 10 14.02 16.62 -13.50
C PRO A 10 14.48 15.31 -12.88
N GLU A 11 14.24 15.17 -11.57
CA GLU A 11 14.41 13.93 -10.84
C GLU A 11 13.59 12.86 -11.56
N HIS A 12 14.25 12.02 -12.35
CA HIS A 12 13.60 10.92 -13.03
C HIS A 12 13.24 9.90 -11.94
N LYS A 13 12.03 10.05 -11.39
CA LYS A 13 11.41 9.06 -10.54
C LYS A 13 11.21 7.83 -11.41
N ASP A 14 12.13 6.88 -11.29
CA ASP A 14 12.06 5.63 -12.03
C ASP A 14 10.66 5.03 -11.86
N PRO A 15 10.06 4.52 -12.96
CA PRO A 15 8.76 3.93 -12.88
C PRO A 15 8.80 2.73 -11.93
N VAL A 16 7.97 2.75 -10.89
CA VAL A 16 7.75 1.60 -10.01
C VAL A 16 7.50 0.37 -10.86
N HIS A 17 8.32 -0.66 -10.68
CA HIS A 17 8.31 -1.85 -11.52
C HIS A 17 6.90 -2.50 -11.53
N PRO A 18 6.33 -2.82 -12.71
CA PRO A 18 4.90 -3.10 -12.88
C PRO A 18 4.40 -4.29 -12.04
N VAL A 19 5.26 -5.27 -11.77
CA VAL A 19 4.97 -6.43 -10.88
C VAL A 19 4.58 -5.98 -9.47
N TRP A 20 5.22 -4.93 -8.94
CA TRP A 20 4.94 -4.41 -7.61
C TRP A 20 3.58 -3.71 -7.52
N ARG A 21 3.10 -3.13 -8.62
CA ARG A 21 1.73 -2.58 -8.71
C ARG A 21 0.68 -3.69 -8.71
N GLY A 22 0.97 -4.82 -9.33
CA GLY A 22 0.06 -5.99 -9.37
C GLY A 22 -0.17 -6.62 -8.00
N ILE A 23 0.89 -6.79 -7.21
CA ILE A 23 0.81 -7.34 -5.84
C ILE A 23 -0.06 -6.47 -4.94
N GLY A 24 0.11 -5.14 -4.99
CA GLY A 24 -0.72 -4.21 -4.23
C GLY A 24 -2.21 -4.30 -4.60
N CYS A 25 -2.51 -4.39 -5.90
CA CYS A 25 -3.88 -4.55 -6.39
C CYS A 25 -4.52 -5.85 -5.89
N LEU A 26 -3.78 -6.97 -5.94
CA LEU A 26 -4.25 -8.26 -5.44
C LEU A 26 -4.53 -8.21 -3.94
N LEU A 27 -3.64 -7.58 -3.16
CA LEU A 27 -3.81 -7.43 -1.71
C LEU A 27 -5.05 -6.59 -1.36
N ILE A 28 -5.41 -5.59 -2.16
CA ILE A 28 -6.61 -4.78 -1.92
C ILE A 28 -7.89 -5.63 -1.91
N ILE A 29 -7.92 -6.70 -2.70
CA ILE A 29 -9.06 -7.62 -2.76
C ILE A 29 -8.92 -8.72 -1.72
N LEU A 30 -7.70 -9.25 -1.54
CA LEU A 30 -7.46 -10.38 -0.65
C LEU A 30 -7.65 -10.03 0.83
N VAL A 31 -7.17 -8.85 1.25
CA VAL A 31 -7.23 -8.37 2.64
C VAL A 31 -8.67 -8.29 3.18
N PRO A 32 -9.64 -7.65 2.50
CA PRO A 32 -11.01 -7.59 3.02
C PRO A 32 -11.68 -8.97 3.07
N ILE A 33 -11.36 -9.88 2.15
CA ILE A 33 -11.90 -11.26 2.16
C ILE A 33 -11.44 -12.00 3.42
N ILE A 34 -10.14 -11.96 3.72
CA ILE A 34 -9.58 -12.60 4.92
C ILE A 34 -10.11 -11.89 6.18
N SER A 35 -10.19 -10.56 6.16
CA SER A 35 -10.70 -9.77 7.29
C SER A 35 -12.15 -10.11 7.62
N PHE A 36 -12.98 -10.38 6.61
CA PHE A 36 -14.36 -10.81 6.80
C PHE A 36 -14.44 -12.18 7.49
N ALA A 37 -13.63 -13.14 7.05
CA ALA A 37 -13.57 -14.47 7.68
C ALA A 37 -13.09 -14.40 9.14
N ILE A 38 -12.12 -13.53 9.43
CA ILE A 38 -11.67 -13.28 10.81
C ILE A 38 -12.81 -12.64 11.62
N ALA A 39 -13.53 -11.66 11.05
CA ALA A 39 -14.62 -10.99 11.73
C ALA A 39 -15.76 -11.95 12.12
N THR A 40 -16.08 -12.94 11.29
CA THR A 40 -17.09 -13.96 11.64
C THR A 40 -16.63 -14.84 12.80
N VAL A 41 -15.37 -15.29 12.80
CA VAL A 41 -14.81 -16.09 13.90
C VAL A 41 -14.77 -15.29 15.21
N LEU A 42 -14.38 -14.02 15.15
CA LEU A 42 -14.38 -13.14 16.33
C LEU A 42 -15.78 -12.88 16.88
N TYR A 43 -16.79 -12.82 16.01
CA TYR A 43 -18.18 -12.70 16.44
C TYR A 43 -18.65 -13.93 17.22
N ASP A 44 -18.31 -15.13 16.74
CA ASP A 44 -18.66 -16.39 17.40
C ASP A 44 -18.03 -16.50 18.79
N GLU A 45 -16.80 -16.03 18.96
CA GLU A 45 -16.12 -15.97 20.26
C GLU A 45 -16.65 -14.85 21.18
N LYS A 46 -17.59 -14.02 20.72
CA LYS A 46 -18.17 -12.88 21.44
C LYS A 46 -17.15 -11.86 21.95
N ILE A 47 -15.89 -11.92 21.49
CA ILE A 47 -14.81 -11.03 21.93
C ILE A 47 -15.18 -9.55 21.73
N PRO A 48 -15.69 -9.12 20.56
CA PRO A 48 -15.89 -7.70 20.34
C PRO A 48 -17.19 -7.17 20.99
N GLN A 49 -18.11 -8.05 21.42
CA GLN A 49 -19.29 -7.63 22.23
C GLN A 49 -18.89 -7.10 23.61
N LYS A 50 -17.73 -7.54 24.14
CA LYS A 50 -17.19 -7.04 25.41
C LYS A 50 -16.69 -5.60 25.32
N TYR A 51 -16.16 -5.20 24.16
CA TYR A 51 -15.52 -3.90 23.96
C TYR A 51 -16.43 -2.88 23.30
N PHE A 52 -17.39 -3.32 22.49
CA PHE A 52 -18.37 -2.46 21.82
C PHE A 52 -19.78 -2.98 22.07
N PRO A 53 -20.42 -2.60 23.19
CA PRO A 53 -21.84 -2.83 23.40
C PRO A 53 -22.63 -1.93 22.45
N LEU A 54 -22.89 -2.40 21.24
CA LEU A 54 -23.83 -1.76 20.34
C LEU A 54 -25.24 -1.92 20.91
N THR A 55 -25.92 -0.80 21.09
CA THR A 55 -27.34 -0.79 21.42
C THR A 55 -28.09 -1.59 20.35
N SER A 56 -28.98 -2.48 20.79
CA SER A 56 -29.74 -3.41 19.94
C SER A 56 -30.51 -2.72 18.81
N ASP A 57 -30.75 -1.41 18.93
CA ASP A 57 -31.42 -0.57 17.93
C ASP A 57 -30.64 -0.41 16.62
N LEU A 58 -29.30 -0.54 16.65
CA LEU A 58 -28.44 -0.43 15.47
C LEU A 58 -28.04 -1.80 14.90
N ALA A 59 -28.39 -2.89 15.57
CA ALA A 59 -27.99 -4.24 15.20
C ALA A 59 -29.07 -4.90 14.32
N PHE A 60 -29.29 -4.37 13.12
CA PHE A 60 -30.14 -5.07 12.14
C PHE A 60 -29.47 -6.38 11.74
N GLN A 61 -30.20 -7.48 11.93
CA GLN A 61 -29.74 -8.82 11.59
C GLN A 61 -30.17 -9.14 10.16
N VAL A 62 -29.22 -9.58 9.34
CA VAL A 62 -29.50 -10.07 8.00
C VAL A 62 -29.15 -11.54 7.95
N ASN A 63 -30.05 -12.33 7.38
CA ASN A 63 -29.79 -13.72 7.11
C ASN A 63 -28.96 -13.84 5.82
N ILE A 64 -27.72 -14.31 5.96
CA ILE A 64 -26.85 -14.58 4.83
C ILE A 64 -26.88 -16.09 4.59
N PRO A 65 -27.31 -16.55 3.40
CA PRO A 65 -27.33 -17.98 3.10
C PRO A 65 -25.92 -18.56 3.22
N GLY A 66 -25.74 -19.55 4.10
CA GLY A 66 -24.45 -20.21 4.40
C GLY A 66 -23.78 -19.78 5.70
N PHE A 67 -24.09 -18.60 6.25
CA PHE A 67 -23.50 -18.08 7.48
C PHE A 67 -24.51 -17.79 8.61
N GLY A 68 -25.81 -17.77 8.29
CA GLY A 68 -26.88 -17.60 9.28
C GLY A 68 -27.19 -16.14 9.60
N TRP A 69 -27.74 -15.91 10.79
CA TRP A 69 -28.17 -14.59 11.27
C TRP A 69 -26.97 -13.82 11.79
N LEU A 70 -26.56 -12.81 11.04
CA LEU A 70 -25.38 -12.02 11.36
C LEU A 70 -25.74 -10.54 11.48
N PRO A 71 -25.27 -9.84 12.53
CA PRO A 71 -25.42 -8.39 12.63
C PRO A 71 -24.47 -7.72 11.63
N LEU A 72 -24.99 -7.34 10.46
CA LEU A 72 -24.21 -6.71 9.39
C LEU A 72 -23.36 -5.50 9.83
N PRO A 73 -23.92 -4.50 10.54
CA PRO A 73 -23.13 -3.30 10.86
C PRO A 73 -21.95 -3.62 11.77
N TYR A 74 -22.11 -4.60 12.65
CA TYR A 74 -21.03 -5.06 13.51
C TYR A 74 -19.89 -5.71 12.72
N ILE A 75 -20.23 -6.68 11.86
CA ILE A 75 -19.23 -7.39 11.06
C ILE A 75 -18.52 -6.44 10.12
N LEU A 76 -19.23 -5.47 9.54
CA LEU A 76 -18.63 -4.45 8.70
C LEU A 76 -17.63 -3.59 9.47
N VAL A 77 -17.95 -3.13 10.67
CA VAL A 77 -17.02 -2.32 11.51
C VAL A 77 -15.79 -3.13 11.90
N VAL A 78 -15.96 -4.38 12.32
CA VAL A 78 -14.84 -5.26 12.70
C VAL A 78 -13.97 -5.58 11.48
N THR A 79 -14.59 -5.93 10.36
CA THR A 79 -13.90 -6.18 9.08
C THR A 79 -13.13 -4.94 8.62
N ALA A 80 -13.74 -3.75 8.67
CA ALA A 80 -13.09 -2.48 8.33
C ALA A 80 -11.90 -2.19 9.24
N THR A 81 -12.04 -2.46 10.54
CA THR A 81 -10.96 -2.27 11.53
C THR A 81 -9.79 -3.23 11.25
N ILE A 82 -10.07 -4.52 11.06
CA ILE A 82 -9.04 -5.54 10.79
C ILE A 82 -8.37 -5.28 9.45
N SER A 83 -9.14 -4.98 8.41
CA SER A 83 -8.59 -4.67 7.09
C SER A 83 -7.70 -3.44 7.14
N PHE A 84 -8.12 -2.36 7.82
CA PHE A 84 -7.28 -1.17 8.01
C PHE A 84 -5.97 -1.51 8.73
N LEU A 85 -6.03 -2.29 9.81
CA LEU A 85 -4.84 -2.76 10.53
C LEU A 85 -3.93 -3.62 9.63
N GLY A 86 -4.53 -4.52 8.86
CA GLY A 86 -3.84 -5.40 7.91
C GLY A 86 -3.15 -4.61 6.80
N PHE A 87 -3.80 -3.57 6.27
CA PHE A 87 -3.19 -2.66 5.30
C PHE A 87 -2.02 -1.89 5.87
N ILE A 88 -2.11 -1.38 7.10
CA ILE A 88 -0.98 -0.72 7.77
C ILE A 88 0.20 -1.69 7.88
N LEU A 89 -0.04 -2.90 8.38
CA LEU A 89 0.99 -3.92 8.52
C LEU A 89 1.64 -4.26 7.17
N LEU A 90 0.83 -4.51 6.14
CA LEU A 90 1.30 -4.80 4.79
C LEU A 90 2.10 -3.65 4.19
N THR A 91 1.69 -2.40 4.44
CA THR A 91 2.41 -1.21 3.96
C THR A 91 3.80 -1.12 4.61
N VAL A 92 3.91 -1.43 5.90
CA VAL A 92 5.20 -1.48 6.62
C VAL A 92 6.09 -2.58 6.04
N VAL A 93 5.55 -3.78 5.85
CA VAL A 93 6.29 -4.90 5.25
C VAL A 93 6.73 -4.55 3.82
N TYR A 94 5.84 -3.97 3.02
CA TYR A 94 6.15 -3.51 1.67
C TYR A 94 7.29 -2.49 1.67
N ALA A 95 7.24 -1.49 2.55
CA ALA A 95 8.29 -0.49 2.67
C ALA A 95 9.64 -1.10 3.09
N MET A 96 9.63 -2.11 3.97
CA MET A 96 10.84 -2.83 4.33
C MET A 96 11.42 -3.61 3.14
N ILE A 97 10.58 -4.34 2.39
CA ILE A 97 11.07 -5.10 1.23
C ILE A 97 11.59 -4.15 0.16
N PHE A 98 10.86 -3.06 -0.14
CA PHE A 98 11.30 -2.07 -1.11
C PHE A 98 12.63 -1.43 -0.72
N ARG A 99 12.85 -1.17 0.58
CA ARG A 99 14.12 -0.65 1.11
C ARG A 99 15.28 -1.64 0.91
N VAL A 100 15.03 -2.95 1.00
CA VAL A 100 16.06 -3.97 0.77
C VAL A 100 16.29 -4.20 -0.73
N SER A 101 15.22 -4.22 -1.52
CA SER A 101 15.26 -4.49 -2.96
C SER A 101 15.67 -3.28 -3.81
N SER A 102 15.82 -2.08 -3.24
CA SER A 102 16.30 -0.89 -3.97
C SER A 102 17.82 -0.91 -4.25
N GLY A 103 18.41 -2.09 -4.51
CA GLY A 103 19.83 -2.28 -4.81
C GLY A 103 20.32 -1.46 -6.02
N SER A 104 21.66 -1.31 -6.11
CA SER A 104 22.42 -0.36 -6.95
C SER A 104 21.79 0.03 -8.29
N ARG A 105 21.72 1.35 -8.51
CA ARG A 105 20.91 2.07 -9.52
C ARG A 105 21.53 2.17 -10.93
N TYR A 106 22.63 1.47 -11.17
CA TYR A 106 23.33 1.50 -12.46
C TYR A 106 23.58 0.08 -12.92
N GLY A 107 23.17 -0.24 -14.14
CA GLY A 107 23.58 -1.47 -14.80
C GLY A 107 25.10 -1.47 -15.01
N PRO A 108 25.75 -2.64 -15.19
CA PRO A 108 27.20 -2.73 -15.41
C PRO A 108 27.72 -1.93 -16.61
N LEU A 109 26.82 -1.52 -17.50
CA LEU A 109 27.07 -0.76 -18.73
C LEU A 109 26.49 0.67 -18.69
N ASP A 110 25.82 1.06 -17.61
CA ASP A 110 25.24 2.41 -17.50
C ASP A 110 26.32 3.40 -17.02
N ALA A 111 26.59 4.42 -17.83
CA ALA A 111 27.49 5.50 -17.45
C ALA A 111 26.77 6.46 -16.48
N ASP A 112 27.40 6.81 -15.36
CA ASP A 112 26.89 7.84 -14.45
C ASP A 112 26.78 9.18 -15.22
N PRO A 113 25.60 9.82 -15.27
CA PRO A 113 25.41 11.13 -15.90
C PRO A 113 26.39 12.20 -15.41
N ARG A 114 27.00 12.02 -14.23
CA ARG A 114 28.04 12.90 -13.66
C ARG A 114 29.37 12.87 -14.42
N GLU A 115 29.64 11.84 -15.22
CA GLU A 115 30.91 11.71 -15.95
C GLU A 115 30.95 12.48 -17.27
N PHE A 116 29.82 12.96 -17.78
CA PHE A 116 29.76 13.73 -19.04
C PHE A 116 30.27 15.17 -18.87
N LYS A 117 31.59 15.34 -18.84
CA LYS A 117 32.23 16.66 -18.99
C LYS A 117 32.16 17.10 -20.45
N LYS A 118 31.09 17.81 -20.84
CA LYS A 118 30.96 18.42 -22.17
C LYS A 118 32.22 19.26 -22.49
N ARG A 119 33.08 18.77 -23.39
CA ARG A 119 34.20 19.56 -23.93
C ARG A 119 33.59 20.75 -24.69
N LYS A 120 33.84 21.96 -24.21
CA LYS A 120 33.41 23.19 -24.88
C LYS A 120 34.11 23.27 -26.24
N VAL A 121 33.36 23.10 -27.33
CA VAL A 121 33.87 23.35 -28.69
C VAL A 121 34.13 24.85 -28.79
N LYS A 122 35.40 25.23 -28.85
CA LYS A 122 35.83 26.62 -29.05
C LYS A 122 35.55 26.96 -30.51
N LYS A 123 34.49 27.72 -30.76
CA LYS A 123 34.14 28.21 -32.10
C LYS A 123 35.29 29.10 -32.60
N SER A 124 36.08 28.60 -33.56
CA SER A 124 37.08 29.41 -34.26
C SER A 124 36.35 30.44 -35.13
N ARG A 125 36.92 31.64 -35.14
CA ARG A 125 36.43 32.86 -35.78
C ARG A 125 36.45 32.74 -37.30
#